data_AF-A0A921GDI9-F1
#
_entry.id   AF-A0A921GDI9-F1
#
_cell.length_a   1.000
_cell.length_b   1.000
_cell.length_c   1.000
_cell.angle_alpha   90.00
_cell.angle_beta   90.00
_cell.angle_gamma   90.00
#
_symmetry.space_group_name_H-M   'P 1'
#
loop_
_entity.id
_entity.type
_entity.pdbx_description
1 polymer ?
#
loop_
_entity_poly.entity_id
_entity_poly.type
_entity_poly.pdbx_seq_one_letter_code
_entity_poly.pdbx_strand_id
1 'polypeptide(L)'
;MYEIIKNVILSKNYKLEDMLNKIDTLWLESKISDEEKTSLISLARDNALAENSYKPLQEQIDKAFEMISELKETVETNAIGLTALKDAVEKLGGKVEIPQAPVEEEYPPFVKPEGAHDAYQKGAGITFNGEKYESLIDNNVWAPDVYPQGWKKVEETENTETGVVDNE
;
A
#
# COMPACT_ATOMS: atom_id res chain seq x y z
N MET A 1 -4.53 -12.91 45.04
CA MET A 1 -4.56 -13.04 43.57
C MET A 1 -3.96 -11.80 42.88
N TYR A 2 -4.27 -10.61 43.39
CA TYR A 2 -3.73 -9.33 42.92
C TYR A 2 -2.22 -9.32 42.60
N GLU A 3 -1.35 -9.64 43.58
CA GLU A 3 0.12 -9.60 43.37
C GLU A 3 0.62 -10.56 42.28
N ILE A 4 -0.07 -11.69 42.07
CA ILE A 4 0.28 -12.63 41.00
C ILE A 4 0.05 -11.96 39.64
N ILE A 5 -1.13 -11.37 39.43
CA ILE A 5 -1.47 -10.70 38.18
C ILE A 5 -0.59 -9.47 37.95
N LYS A 6 -0.33 -8.70 39.01
CA LYS A 6 0.60 -7.56 38.96
C LYS A 6 1.99 -7.99 38.47
N ASN A 7 2.55 -9.08 38.98
CA ASN A 7 3.85 -9.59 38.54
C ASN A 7 3.82 -10.04 37.07
N VAL A 8 2.74 -10.67 36.61
CA VAL A 8 2.59 -11.04 35.20
C VAL A 8 2.53 -9.79 34.31
N ILE A 9 1.80 -8.75 34.72
CA ILE A 9 1.75 -7.47 34.01
C ILE A 9 3.15 -6.82 33.95
N LEU A 10 3.89 -6.83 35.05
CA LEU A 10 5.25 -6.28 35.10
C LEU A 10 6.25 -7.04 34.22
N SER A 11 5.99 -8.32 33.93
CA SER A 11 6.80 -9.10 32.97
C SER A 11 6.67 -8.61 31.53
N LYS A 12 5.63 -7.82 31.21
CA LYS A 12 5.31 -7.32 29.86
C LYS A 12 5.10 -8.40 28.80
N ASN A 13 5.03 -9.67 29.19
CA ASN A 13 4.84 -10.81 28.29
C ASN A 13 3.38 -11.29 28.34
N TYR A 14 2.48 -10.45 27.84
CA TYR A 14 1.04 -10.75 27.74
C TYR A 14 0.42 -9.97 26.57
N LYS A 15 -0.70 -10.48 26.06
CA LYS A 15 -1.61 -9.73 25.19
C LYS A 15 -2.55 -8.92 26.06
N LEU A 16 -2.74 -7.65 25.74
CA LEU A 16 -3.56 -6.74 26.56
C LEU A 16 -4.99 -7.29 26.72
N GLU A 17 -5.61 -7.73 25.62
CA GLU A 17 -6.97 -8.29 25.63
C GLU A 17 -7.11 -9.49 26.59
N ASP A 18 -6.20 -10.46 26.49
CA ASP A 18 -6.20 -11.64 27.36
C ASP A 18 -6.04 -11.26 28.83
N MET A 19 -5.18 -10.28 29.13
CA MET A 19 -4.95 -9.80 30.49
C MET A 19 -6.16 -9.08 31.06
N LEU A 20 -6.82 -8.22 30.26
CA LEU A 20 -8.05 -7.55 30.68
C LEU A 20 -9.16 -8.55 30.98
N ASN A 21 -9.38 -9.53 30.08
CA ASN A 21 -10.35 -10.60 30.29
C ASN A 21 -10.04 -11.43 31.55
N LYS A 22 -8.76 -11.67 31.84
CA LYS A 22 -8.33 -12.37 33.05
C LYS A 22 -8.64 -11.58 34.31
N ILE A 23 -8.37 -10.27 34.32
CA ILE A 23 -8.70 -9.39 35.44
C ILE A 23 -10.20 -9.37 35.68
N ASP A 24 -11.01 -9.22 34.62
CA ASP A 24 -12.48 -9.23 34.72
C ASP A 24 -13.01 -10.55 35.27
N THR A 25 -12.47 -11.68 34.81
CA THR A 25 -12.85 -13.01 35.33
C THR A 25 -12.56 -13.13 36.82
N LEU A 26 -11.37 -12.70 37.26
CA LEU A 26 -10.98 -12.79 38.67
C LEU A 26 -11.84 -11.88 39.56
N TRP A 27 -12.25 -10.74 39.04
CA TRP A 27 -13.17 -9.83 39.72
C TRP A 27 -14.57 -10.43 39.84
N LEU A 28 -15.11 -11.02 38.77
CA LEU A 28 -16.39 -11.74 38.80
C LEU A 28 -16.38 -12.92 39.78
N GLU A 29 -15.24 -13.60 39.90
CA GLU A 29 -15.01 -14.67 40.88
C GLU A 29 -14.79 -14.15 42.31
N SER A 30 -14.89 -12.83 42.56
CA SER A 30 -14.61 -12.18 43.86
C SER A 30 -13.20 -12.45 44.41
N LYS A 31 -12.23 -12.76 43.55
CA LYS A 31 -10.83 -13.02 43.94
C LYS A 31 -9.98 -11.76 44.07
N ILE A 32 -10.51 -10.63 43.61
CA ILE A 32 -9.94 -9.28 43.70
C ILE A 32 -11.06 -8.25 43.92
N SER A 33 -10.75 -7.12 44.56
CA SER A 33 -11.70 -6.01 44.76
C SER A 33 -11.87 -5.11 43.53
N ASP A 34 -12.82 -4.17 43.58
CA ASP A 34 -13.02 -3.13 42.55
C ASP A 34 -11.79 -2.23 42.38
N GLU A 35 -11.16 -1.86 43.50
CA GLU A 35 -9.94 -1.03 43.51
C GLU A 35 -8.75 -1.79 42.92
N GLU A 36 -8.60 -3.06 43.30
CA GLU A 36 -7.57 -3.95 42.76
C GLU A 36 -7.75 -4.17 41.25
N LYS A 37 -8.98 -4.40 40.78
CA LYS A 37 -9.33 -4.48 39.36
C LYS A 37 -8.91 -3.22 38.62
N THR A 38 -9.30 -2.05 39.13
CA THR A 38 -9.01 -0.75 38.50
C THR A 38 -7.50 -0.51 38.38
N SER A 39 -6.77 -0.80 39.47
CA SER A 39 -5.30 -0.71 39.50
C SER A 39 -4.64 -1.62 38.48
N LEU A 40 -5.05 -2.89 38.39
CA LEU A 40 -4.50 -3.86 37.45
C LEU A 40 -4.81 -3.50 36.00
N ILE A 41 -6.01 -2.98 35.69
CA ILE A 41 -6.37 -2.55 34.33
C ILE A 41 -5.48 -1.39 33.87
N SER A 42 -5.26 -0.38 34.74
CA SER A 42 -4.35 0.73 34.41
C SER A 42 -2.95 0.20 34.15
N LEU A 43 -2.42 -0.60 35.07
CA LEU A 43 -1.06 -1.15 34.96
C LEU A 43 -0.90 -2.00 33.69
N ALA A 44 -1.90 -2.81 33.33
CA ALA A 44 -1.89 -3.62 32.11
C ALA A 44 -1.89 -2.75 30.84
N ARG A 45 -2.63 -1.65 30.82
CA ARG A 45 -2.62 -0.73 29.67
C ARG A 45 -1.28 -0.01 29.54
N ASP A 46 -0.72 0.44 30.66
CA ASP A 46 0.54 1.19 30.69
C ASP A 46 1.77 0.32 30.33
N ASN A 47 1.69 -0.99 30.58
CA ASN A 47 2.81 -1.91 30.36
C ASN A 47 2.64 -2.82 29.13
N ALA A 48 1.53 -2.72 28.41
CA ALA A 48 1.29 -3.53 27.22
C ALA A 48 2.27 -3.19 26.11
N LEU A 49 2.86 -4.23 25.51
CA LEU A 49 3.68 -4.09 24.31
C LEU A 49 2.83 -4.32 23.07
N ALA A 50 2.85 -3.36 22.15
CA ALA A 50 2.13 -3.44 20.87
C ALA A 50 2.45 -4.75 20.13
N GLU A 51 3.74 -5.12 20.10
CA GLU A 51 4.25 -6.32 19.45
C GLU A 51 3.54 -7.61 19.91
N ASN A 52 3.19 -7.73 21.19
CA ASN A 52 2.49 -8.93 21.69
C ASN A 52 1.10 -9.09 21.09
N SER A 53 0.43 -7.96 20.77
CA SER A 53 -0.90 -7.95 20.19
C SER A 53 -0.87 -8.23 18.69
N TYR A 54 0.21 -7.81 18.01
CA TYR A 54 0.35 -7.93 16.56
C TYR A 54 1.14 -9.15 16.10
N LYS A 55 1.82 -9.89 16.98
CA LYS A 55 2.70 -11.01 16.59
C LYS A 55 2.09 -12.00 15.59
N PRO A 56 0.83 -12.48 15.76
CA PRO A 56 0.23 -13.39 14.78
C PRO A 56 -0.08 -12.73 13.42
N LEU A 57 -0.29 -11.41 13.39
CA LEU A 57 -0.51 -10.65 12.17
C LEU A 57 0.83 -10.32 11.48
N GLN A 58 1.87 -10.02 12.25
CA GLN A 58 3.23 -9.81 11.73
C GLN A 58 3.73 -11.08 11.02
N GLU A 59 3.53 -12.26 11.61
CA GLU A 59 3.89 -13.53 10.97
C GLU A 59 3.12 -13.78 9.65
N GLN A 60 1.87 -13.31 9.55
CA GLN A 60 1.10 -13.37 8.31
C GLN A 60 1.62 -12.38 7.27
N ILE A 61 2.00 -11.18 7.70
CA ILE A 61 2.60 -10.15 6.84
C ILE A 61 3.93 -10.63 6.29
N ASP A 62 4.78 -11.21 7.13
CA ASP A 62 6.09 -11.73 6.73
C ASP A 62 5.94 -12.85 5.68
N LYS A 63 5.02 -13.81 5.92
CA LYS A 63 4.68 -14.85 4.94
C LYS A 63 4.13 -14.30 3.64
N ALA A 64 3.29 -13.27 3.70
CA ALA A 64 2.76 -12.62 2.51
C ALA A 64 3.87 -11.96 1.69
N PHE A 65 4.83 -11.30 2.34
CA PHE A 65 5.99 -10.72 1.67
C PHE A 65 6.90 -11.77 1.04
N GLU A 66 7.13 -12.91 1.72
CA GLU A 66 7.84 -14.06 1.13
C GLU A 66 7.14 -14.56 -0.13
N MET A 67 5.82 -14.82 -0.07
CA MET A 67 5.03 -15.26 -1.23
C MET A 67 5.04 -14.24 -2.38
N ILE A 68 4.98 -12.94 -2.07
CA ILE A 68 5.06 -11.87 -3.08
C ILE A 68 6.42 -11.87 -3.77
N SER A 69 7.51 -12.11 -3.01
CA SER A 69 8.85 -12.20 -3.58
C SER A 69 8.99 -13.38 -4.53
N GLU A 70 8.48 -14.56 -4.15
CA GLU A 70 8.49 -15.77 -5.00
C GLU A 70 7.66 -15.58 -6.27
N LEU A 71 6.48 -14.95 -6.15
CA LEU A 71 5.64 -14.62 -7.30
C LEU A 71 6.35 -13.66 -8.26
N LYS A 72 7.04 -12.64 -7.73
CA LYS A 72 7.81 -11.69 -8.54
C LYS A 72 8.89 -12.41 -9.35
N GLU A 73 9.68 -13.27 -8.71
CA GLU A 73 10.73 -14.05 -9.39
C GLU A 73 10.14 -14.96 -10.48
N THR A 74 8.99 -15.58 -10.21
CA THR A 74 8.28 -16.42 -11.18
C THR A 74 7.81 -15.61 -12.39
N VAL A 75 7.26 -14.42 -12.18
CA VAL A 75 6.82 -13.53 -13.26
C VAL A 75 7.99 -13.08 -14.14
N GLU A 76 9.11 -12.69 -13.52
CA GLU A 76 10.34 -12.31 -14.24
C GLU A 76 10.86 -13.47 -15.09
N THR A 77 10.92 -14.67 -14.51
CA THR A 77 11.35 -15.88 -15.22
C THR A 77 10.42 -16.21 -16.39
N ASN A 78 9.10 -16.12 -16.18
CA ASN A 78 8.11 -16.35 -17.23
C ASN A 78 8.22 -15.31 -18.36
N ALA A 79 8.48 -14.04 -18.03
CA ALA A 79 8.68 -12.98 -19.02
C ALA A 79 9.91 -13.26 -19.91
N ILE A 80 11.02 -13.72 -19.30
CA ILE A 80 12.22 -14.14 -20.04
C ILE A 80 11.91 -15.33 -20.95
N GLY A 81 11.23 -16.35 -20.41
CA GLY A 81 10.82 -17.53 -21.17
C GLY A 81 9.91 -17.19 -22.36
N LEU A 82 8.98 -16.26 -22.17
CA LEU A 82 8.08 -15.78 -23.22
C LEU A 82 8.83 -15.04 -24.33
N THR A 83 9.83 -14.23 -23.97
CA THR A 83 10.71 -13.56 -24.93
C THR A 83 11.49 -14.59 -25.76
N ALA A 84 12.09 -15.59 -25.11
CA ALA A 84 12.81 -16.66 -25.82
C ALA A 84 11.89 -17.48 -26.75
N LEU A 85 10.66 -17.74 -26.33
CA LEU A 85 9.67 -18.43 -27.15
C LEU A 85 9.25 -17.59 -28.36
N LYS A 86 9.03 -16.29 -28.19
CA LYS A 86 8.76 -15.39 -29.31
C LYS A 86 9.88 -15.45 -30.34
N ASP A 87 11.14 -15.31 -29.92
CA ASP A 87 12.29 -15.32 -30.83
C ASP A 87 12.38 -16.64 -31.61
N ALA A 88 12.08 -17.77 -30.95
CA ALA A 88 12.04 -19.07 -31.59
C ALA A 88 10.91 -19.18 -32.63
N VAL A 89 9.71 -18.67 -32.32
CA VAL A 89 8.58 -18.69 -33.25
C VAL A 89 8.81 -17.77 -34.46
N GLU A 90 9.39 -16.58 -34.25
CA GLU A 90 9.74 -15.66 -35.33
C GLU A 90 10.78 -16.25 -36.28
N LYS A 91 11.78 -16.98 -35.76
CA LYS A 91 12.76 -17.73 -36.59
C LYS A 91 12.11 -18.81 -37.45
N LEU A 92 10.99 -19.37 -37.02
CA LEU A 92 10.23 -20.37 -37.77
C LEU A 92 9.21 -19.74 -38.75
N GLY A 93 9.19 -18.40 -38.86
CA GLY A 93 8.28 -17.67 -39.73
C GLY A 93 6.89 -17.44 -39.16
N GLY A 94 6.66 -17.79 -37.88
CA GLY A 94 5.46 -17.42 -37.15
C GLY A 94 5.52 -15.97 -36.68
N LYS A 95 4.36 -15.35 -36.42
CA LYS A 95 4.28 -14.05 -35.74
C LYS A 95 3.61 -14.25 -34.39
N VAL A 96 4.25 -13.75 -33.34
CA VAL A 96 3.71 -13.75 -31.98
C VAL A 96 3.80 -12.33 -31.45
N GLU A 97 2.64 -11.74 -31.19
CA GLU A 97 2.53 -10.49 -30.46
C GLU A 97 2.46 -10.83 -28.97
N ILE A 98 3.49 -10.44 -28.23
CA ILE A 98 3.43 -10.46 -26.77
C ILE A 98 2.61 -9.24 -26.37
N PRO A 99 1.62 -9.36 -25.48
CA PRO A 99 1.05 -8.20 -24.81
C PRO A 99 2.21 -7.43 -24.18
N GLN A 100 2.58 -6.29 -24.75
CA GLN A 100 3.40 -5.33 -24.03
C GLN A 100 2.57 -4.90 -22.82
N ALA A 101 3.20 -4.85 -21.64
CA ALA A 101 2.62 -4.10 -20.53
C ALA A 101 2.18 -2.74 -21.10
N PRO A 102 0.98 -2.23 -20.76
CA PRO A 102 0.58 -0.91 -21.20
C PRO A 102 1.76 -0.01 -20.88
N VAL A 103 2.31 0.64 -21.90
CA VAL A 103 3.20 1.78 -21.67
C VAL A 103 2.37 2.66 -20.76
N GLU A 104 2.83 2.89 -19.53
CA GLU A 104 2.23 3.92 -18.70
C GLU A 104 2.41 5.20 -19.50
N GLU A 105 1.40 5.54 -20.30
CA GLU A 105 1.30 6.84 -20.91
C GLU A 105 1.43 7.80 -19.74
N GLU A 106 2.41 8.70 -19.80
CA GLU A 106 2.67 9.64 -18.71
C GLU A 106 1.41 10.48 -18.38
N TYR A 107 0.47 10.56 -19.34
CA TYR A 107 -0.83 11.22 -19.21
C TYR A 107 -1.95 10.38 -19.88
N PRO A 108 -2.45 9.31 -19.25
CA PRO A 108 -3.55 8.52 -19.81
C PRO A 108 -4.85 9.34 -19.82
N PRO A 109 -5.84 9.02 -20.68
CA PRO A 109 -7.15 9.67 -20.65
C PRO A 109 -7.80 9.65 -19.26
N PHE A 110 -8.45 10.74 -18.85
CA PHE A 110 -9.18 10.79 -17.58
C PHE A 110 -10.28 9.72 -17.53
N VAL A 111 -10.25 8.92 -16.48
CA VAL A 111 -11.30 7.97 -16.12
C VAL A 111 -11.86 8.39 -14.78
N LYS A 112 -13.18 8.56 -14.68
CA LYS A 112 -13.81 8.98 -13.43
C LYS A 112 -13.65 7.86 -12.38
N PRO A 113 -12.99 8.12 -11.23
CA PRO A 113 -12.85 7.12 -10.19
C PRO A 113 -14.20 6.72 -9.57
N GLU A 114 -14.33 5.44 -9.21
CA GLU A 114 -15.47 4.85 -8.50
C GLU A 114 -15.32 4.96 -6.98
N GLY A 115 -14.10 5.18 -6.46
CA GLY A 115 -13.84 5.34 -5.04
C GLY A 115 -12.44 5.87 -4.71
N ALA A 116 -11.99 5.61 -3.48
CA ALA A 116 -10.67 6.05 -3.01
C ALA A 116 -9.51 5.18 -3.53
N HIS A 117 -9.80 3.96 -3.96
CA HIS A 117 -8.78 2.98 -4.37
C HIS A 117 -8.28 3.21 -5.80
N ASP A 118 -9.01 3.99 -6.58
CA ASP A 118 -8.72 4.36 -7.97
C ASP A 118 -8.66 5.89 -8.16
N ALA A 119 -8.61 6.65 -7.06
CA ALA A 119 -8.48 8.10 -7.09
C ALA A 119 -7.05 8.54 -7.44
N TYR A 120 -6.93 9.60 -8.23
CA TYR A 120 -5.64 10.13 -8.67
C TYR A 120 -4.89 10.77 -7.49
N GLN A 121 -3.65 10.33 -7.26
CA GLN A 121 -2.79 10.92 -6.24
C GLN A 121 -2.16 12.22 -6.74
N LYS A 122 -1.61 13.02 -5.83
CA LYS A 122 -0.87 14.22 -6.22
C LYS A 122 0.31 13.85 -7.14
N GLY A 123 0.48 14.59 -8.22
CA GLY A 123 1.48 14.33 -9.26
C GLY A 123 1.04 13.35 -10.34
N ALA A 124 -0.14 12.73 -10.23
CA ALA A 124 -0.66 11.87 -11.29
C ALA A 124 -1.03 12.69 -12.53
N GLY A 125 -0.54 12.27 -13.70
CA GLY A 125 -0.87 12.85 -14.99
C GLY A 125 -2.17 12.28 -15.57
N ILE A 126 -2.94 13.09 -16.28
CA ILE A 126 -4.07 12.67 -17.11
C ILE A 126 -4.12 13.49 -18.40
N THR A 127 -4.81 12.98 -19.42
CA THR A 127 -5.26 13.74 -20.59
C THR A 127 -6.77 13.96 -20.51
N PHE A 128 -7.22 15.22 -20.60
CA PHE A 128 -8.63 15.59 -20.62
C PHE A 128 -8.89 16.61 -21.73
N ASN A 129 -9.86 16.34 -22.60
CA ASN A 129 -10.15 17.19 -23.78
C ASN A 129 -8.94 17.50 -24.68
N GLY A 130 -7.99 16.57 -24.77
CA GLY A 130 -6.77 16.74 -25.59
C GLY A 130 -5.67 17.54 -24.90
N GLU A 131 -5.84 17.96 -23.65
CA GLU A 131 -4.82 18.67 -22.87
C GLU A 131 -4.33 17.81 -21.70
N LYS A 132 -3.05 17.95 -21.35
CA LYS A 132 -2.39 17.23 -20.24
C LYS A 132 -2.55 17.99 -18.93
N TYR A 133 -2.89 17.28 -17.87
CA TYR A 133 -3.02 17.82 -16.53
C TYR A 133 -2.32 16.95 -15.50
N GLU A 134 -1.79 17.57 -14.45
CA GLU A 134 -1.19 16.93 -13.29
C GLU A 134 -2.05 17.22 -12.05
N SER A 135 -2.38 16.20 -11.25
CA SER A 135 -3.17 16.38 -10.04
C SER A 135 -2.39 17.14 -8.97
N LEU A 136 -3.00 18.14 -8.35
CA LEU A 136 -2.41 18.95 -7.28
C LEU A 136 -2.73 18.44 -5.88
N ILE A 137 -3.68 17.51 -5.76
CA ILE A 137 -4.20 16.98 -4.50
C ILE A 137 -4.21 15.46 -4.49
N ASP A 138 -4.12 14.87 -3.30
CA ASP A 138 -4.29 13.43 -3.12
C ASP A 138 -5.76 13.03 -3.18
N ASN A 139 -6.00 11.81 -3.67
CA ASN A 139 -7.34 11.23 -3.84
C ASN A 139 -8.28 12.12 -4.68
N ASN A 140 -7.77 12.67 -5.77
CA ASN A 140 -8.55 13.47 -6.71
C ASN A 140 -9.48 12.58 -7.54
N VAL A 141 -10.78 12.82 -7.44
CA VAL A 141 -11.84 12.07 -8.15
C VAL A 141 -12.60 12.95 -9.15
N TRP A 142 -12.24 14.22 -9.27
CA TRP A 142 -12.96 15.20 -10.07
C TRP A 142 -12.22 15.48 -11.37
N ALA A 143 -12.96 15.60 -12.48
CA ALA A 143 -12.40 16.01 -13.76
C ALA A 143 -11.88 17.47 -13.72
N PRO A 144 -10.91 17.86 -14.58
CA PRO A 144 -10.38 19.22 -14.63
C PRO A 144 -11.41 20.33 -14.89
N ASP A 145 -12.52 20.05 -15.58
CA ASP A 145 -13.60 21.00 -15.82
C ASP A 145 -14.53 21.17 -14.60
N VAL A 146 -14.70 20.11 -13.81
CA VAL A 146 -15.51 20.13 -12.58
C VAL A 146 -14.73 20.76 -11.42
N TYR A 147 -13.43 20.47 -11.30
CA TYR A 147 -12.59 20.93 -10.20
C TYR A 147 -11.22 21.41 -10.70
N PRO A 148 -11.14 22.51 -11.45
CA PRO A 148 -9.90 22.98 -12.10
C PRO A 148 -8.79 23.29 -11.10
N GLN A 149 -9.14 23.74 -9.89
CA GLN A 149 -8.17 24.02 -8.82
C GLN A 149 -7.45 22.77 -8.26
N GLY A 150 -7.94 21.56 -8.57
CA GLY A 150 -7.28 20.30 -8.24
C GLY A 150 -6.27 19.85 -9.28
N TRP A 151 -6.11 20.58 -10.39
CA TRP A 151 -5.29 20.19 -11.52
C TRP A 151 -4.39 21.33 -12.00
N LYS A 152 -3.19 20.99 -12.46
CA LYS A 152 -2.27 21.90 -13.14
C LYS A 152 -2.15 21.46 -14.59
N LYS A 153 -2.49 22.34 -15.52
CA LYS A 153 -2.24 22.09 -16.95
C LYS A 153 -0.74 22.05 -17.21
N VAL A 154 -0.29 21.03 -17.91
CA VAL A 154 1.10 20.87 -18.35
C VAL A 154 1.21 21.48 -19.74
N GLU A 155 1.92 22.61 -19.84
CA GLU A 155 2.24 23.21 -21.13
C GLU A 155 3.38 22.40 -21.76
N GLU A 156 3.15 21.79 -22.92
CA GLU A 156 4.24 21.26 -23.74
C GLU A 156 5.09 22.43 -24.20
N THR A 157 6.20 22.70 -23.50
CA THR A 157 7.26 23.50 -24.08
C THR A 157 7.88 22.65 -25.19
N GLU A 158 7.48 22.93 -26.43
CA GLU A 158 8.21 22.47 -27.60
C GLU A 158 9.68 22.92 -27.44
N ASN A 159 10.57 22.00 -27.07
CA ASN A 159 11.99 22.16 -27.35
C ASN A 159 12.14 22.05 -28.87
N THR A 160 11.85 23.14 -29.58
CA THR A 160 12.35 23.33 -30.93
C THR A 160 13.88 23.50 -30.83
N GLU A 161 14.61 22.38 -30.83
CA GLU A 161 15.99 22.37 -31.33
C GLU A 161 15.94 22.71 -32.83
N THR A 162 15.78 23.99 -33.16
CA THR A 162 16.18 24.52 -34.47
C THR A 162 17.71 24.50 -34.50
N GLY A 163 18.25 23.43 -35.09
CA GLY A 163 19.61 23.43 -35.59
C GLY A 163 19.81 24.59 -36.56
N VAL A 164 20.53 25.61 -36.13
CA VAL A 164 21.13 26.59 -37.04
C VAL A 164 22.46 25.99 -37.49
N VAL A 165 22.43 25.36 -38.65
CA VAL A 165 23.62 25.17 -39.48
C VAL A 165 23.81 26.48 -40.23
N ASP A 166 24.74 27.32 -39.77
CA ASP A 166 25.30 28.38 -40.62
C ASP A 166 26.80 28.14 -40.73
N ASN A 167 27.15 27.40 -41.78
CA ASN A 167 28.42 27.52 -42.47
C ASN A 167 28.39 28.86 -43.25
N GLU A 168 29.36 29.73 -43.00
CA GLU A 168 30.15 30.43 -44.02
C GLU A 168 31.45 30.98 -43.42
#